data_AF-A0A7X3K0D7-F1
#
_entry.id   AF-A0A7X3K0D7-F1
#
_cell.length_a   1.000
_cell.length_b   1.000
_cell.length_c   1.000
_cell.angle_alpha   90.00
_cell.angle_beta   90.00
_cell.angle_gamma   90.00
#
_symmetry.space_group_name_H-M   'P 1'
#
loop_
_entity.id
_entity.type
_entity.pdbx_description
1 polymer ?
#
loop_
_entity_poly.entity_id
_entity_poly.type
_entity_poly.pdbx_seq_one_letter_code
_entity_poly.pdbx_strand_id
1 'polypeptide(L)'
;MTESKYSQLFEFIRYFEDESVQFCKWQPGKELKDGVYSMPYCIYDERLHTFIGAVNDSGIMLPNYLSVLGGTIGTSHEALRIIEGTHDLEMLQAILTYYVRQERFCDGTWAQAAENKIFLSILLKLKELPV
;
A
#
# COMPACT_ATOMS: atom_id res chain seq x y z
N MET A 1 6.60 -18.60 21.47
CA MET A 1 5.95 -18.09 20.25
C MET A 1 6.89 -17.06 19.69
N THR A 2 7.58 -17.38 18.61
CA THR A 2 8.41 -16.42 17.88
C THR A 2 7.45 -15.38 17.30
N GLU A 3 7.53 -14.13 17.76
CA GLU A 3 6.81 -13.04 17.10
C GLU A 3 7.32 -12.94 15.67
N SER A 4 6.41 -13.00 14.70
CA SER A 4 6.77 -12.79 13.31
C SER A 4 7.46 -11.43 13.16
N LYS A 5 8.51 -11.36 12.34
CA LYS A 5 9.30 -10.14 12.07
C LYS A 5 8.45 -8.91 11.71
N TYR A 6 7.23 -9.12 11.22
CA TYR A 6 6.32 -8.08 10.75
C TYR A 6 5.09 -7.86 11.67
N SER A 7 5.17 -8.27 12.94
CA SER A 7 4.06 -8.20 13.90
C SER A 7 3.36 -6.84 13.97
N GLN A 8 4.12 -5.74 13.96
CA GLN A 8 3.60 -4.36 13.96
C GLN A 8 2.72 -4.06 12.74
N LEU A 9 3.04 -4.62 11.56
CA LEU A 9 2.24 -4.41 10.36
C LEU A 9 0.87 -5.11 10.47
N PHE A 10 0.79 -6.20 11.22
CA PHE A 10 -0.45 -6.96 11.40
C PHE A 10 -1.48 -6.24 12.27
N GLU A 11 -1.07 -5.23 13.05
CA GLU A 11 -1.98 -4.38 13.82
C GLU A 11 -2.91 -3.53 12.93
N PHE A 12 -2.54 -3.34 11.66
CA PHE A 12 -3.32 -2.60 10.67
C PHE A 12 -4.35 -3.44 9.93
N ILE A 13 -4.39 -4.77 10.14
CA ILE A 13 -5.35 -5.65 9.45
C ILE A 13 -6.79 -5.18 9.68
N ARG A 14 -7.18 -4.97 10.95
CA ARG A 14 -8.56 -4.52 11.28
C ARG A 14 -8.89 -3.15 10.68
N TYR A 15 -7.88 -2.30 10.53
CA TYR A 15 -8.05 -0.98 9.89
C TYR A 15 -8.36 -1.12 8.40
N PHE A 16 -7.71 -2.04 7.68
CA PHE A 16 -8.01 -2.28 6.27
C PHE A 16 -9.24 -3.16 6.03
N GLU A 17 -9.67 -3.94 7.01
CA GLU A 17 -10.94 -4.69 6.98
C GLU A 17 -12.16 -3.77 7.07
N ASP A 18 -12.05 -2.66 7.80
CA ASP A 18 -13.16 -1.73 8.02
C ASP A 18 -13.54 -0.98 6.73
N GLU A 19 -14.70 -1.31 6.17
CA GLU A 19 -15.25 -0.70 4.95
C GLU A 19 -15.75 0.74 5.16
N SER A 20 -15.89 1.19 6.41
CA SER A 20 -16.32 2.57 6.71
C SER A 20 -15.16 3.58 6.68
N VAL A 21 -13.92 3.11 6.62
CA VAL A 21 -12.73 3.97 6.59
C VAL A 21 -12.64 4.71 5.26
N GLN A 22 -12.58 6.04 5.35
CA GLN A 22 -12.21 6.89 4.22
C GLN A 22 -10.69 7.10 4.22
N PHE A 23 -9.98 6.35 3.37
CA PHE A 23 -8.51 6.39 3.30
C PHE A 23 -7.95 7.69 2.74
N CYS A 24 -8.73 8.38 1.90
CA CYS A 24 -8.37 9.67 1.32
C CYS A 24 -9.57 10.59 1.20
N LYS A 25 -9.35 11.87 1.51
CA LYS A 25 -10.24 12.96 1.13
C LYS A 25 -9.59 13.82 0.05
N TRP A 26 -10.08 13.68 -1.18
CA TRP A 26 -9.65 14.52 -2.29
C TRP A 26 -10.05 15.98 -2.08
N GLN A 27 -9.09 16.87 -2.20
CA GLN A 27 -9.32 18.31 -2.34
C GLN A 27 -9.38 18.64 -3.83
N PRO A 28 -10.41 19.36 -4.28
CA PRO A 28 -10.47 19.80 -5.66
C PRO A 28 -9.38 20.82 -5.94
N GLY A 29 -8.93 20.87 -7.18
CA GLY A 29 -8.11 22.00 -7.64
C GLY A 29 -8.91 23.30 -7.56
N LYS A 30 -8.25 24.38 -7.19
CA LYS A 30 -8.86 25.71 -7.12
C LYS A 30 -7.89 26.77 -7.61
N GLU A 31 -8.45 27.80 -8.24
CA GLU A 31 -7.72 29.04 -8.49
C GLU A 31 -7.36 29.70 -7.16
N LEU A 32 -6.12 30.15 -7.06
CA LEU A 32 -5.60 30.88 -5.92
C LEU A 32 -5.64 32.38 -6.25
N LYS A 33 -4.48 33.02 -6.42
CA LYS A 33 -4.37 34.42 -6.83
C LYS A 33 -3.59 34.52 -8.13
N ASP A 34 -3.90 35.55 -8.91
CA ASP A 34 -3.13 35.95 -10.09
C ASP A 34 -2.94 34.82 -11.12
N GLY A 35 -3.98 34.02 -11.35
CA GLY A 35 -3.95 32.92 -12.33
C GLY A 35 -3.18 31.68 -11.89
N VAL A 36 -2.74 31.61 -10.62
CA VAL A 36 -2.14 30.40 -10.04
C VAL A 36 -3.24 29.41 -9.66
N TYR A 37 -3.11 28.15 -10.08
CA TYR A 37 -4.02 27.08 -9.69
C TYR A 37 -3.32 26.10 -8.75
N SER A 38 -4.08 25.63 -7.76
CA SER A 38 -3.74 24.40 -7.04
C SER A 38 -4.32 23.21 -7.80
N MET A 39 -3.52 22.16 -7.95
CA MET A 39 -3.99 20.89 -8.49
C MET A 39 -4.81 20.14 -7.44
N PRO A 40 -5.73 19.23 -7.82
CA PRO A 40 -6.34 18.31 -6.88
C PRO A 40 -5.27 17.49 -6.15
N TYR A 41 -5.46 17.27 -4.86
CA TYR A 41 -4.54 16.47 -4.04
C TYR A 41 -5.30 15.66 -3.00
N CYS A 42 -4.69 14.57 -2.57
CA CYS A 42 -5.26 13.72 -1.53
C CYS A 42 -4.81 14.19 -0.14
N ILE A 43 -5.77 14.27 0.80
CA ILE A 43 -5.46 14.28 2.23
C ILE A 43 -5.72 12.89 2.77
N TYR A 44 -4.66 12.19 3.17
CA TYR A 44 -4.75 10.83 3.68
C TYR A 44 -5.22 10.76 5.12
N ASP A 45 -5.87 9.64 5.44
CA ASP A 45 -6.11 9.24 6.82
C ASP A 45 -4.79 9.06 7.59
N GLU A 46 -4.75 9.56 8.83
CA GLU A 46 -3.54 9.53 9.66
C GLU A 46 -3.03 8.10 9.93
N ARG A 47 -3.95 7.14 10.02
CA ARG A 47 -3.60 5.74 10.26
C ARG A 47 -3.02 5.08 9.01
N LEU A 48 -3.42 5.52 7.82
CA LEU A 48 -2.75 5.12 6.57
C LEU A 48 -1.32 5.66 6.53
N HIS A 49 -1.10 6.92 6.88
CA HIS A 49 0.26 7.47 7.01
C HIS A 49 1.10 6.67 8.01
N THR A 50 0.51 6.33 9.16
CA THR A 50 1.17 5.51 10.19
C THR A 50 1.54 4.13 9.67
N PHE A 51 0.65 3.48 8.91
CA PHE A 51 0.94 2.21 8.25
C PHE A 51 2.13 2.31 7.30
N ILE A 52 2.14 3.34 6.43
CA ILE A 52 3.24 3.52 5.48
C ILE A 52 4.57 3.81 6.20
N GLY A 53 4.54 4.57 7.30
CA GLY A 53 5.69 4.75 8.19
C GLY A 53 6.21 3.41 8.71
N ALA A 54 5.33 2.59 9.28
CA ALA A 54 5.69 1.26 9.78
C ALA A 54 6.26 0.35 8.68
N VAL A 55 5.71 0.40 7.46
CA VAL A 55 6.25 -0.33 6.31
C VAL A 55 7.69 0.12 6.00
N ASN A 56 7.94 1.43 5.97
CA ASN A 56 9.27 1.97 5.72
C ASN A 56 10.28 1.54 6.79
N ASP A 57 9.86 1.49 8.06
CA ASP A 57 10.73 1.18 9.20
C ASP A 57 10.94 -0.33 9.41
N SER A 58 10.04 -1.18 8.91
CA SER A 58 10.08 -2.63 9.10
C SER A 58 11.19 -3.37 8.32
N GLY A 59 11.85 -2.69 7.37
CA GLY A 59 12.80 -3.32 6.45
C GLY A 59 12.17 -4.32 5.48
N ILE A 60 10.83 -4.31 5.30
CA ILE A 60 10.11 -5.18 4.38
C ILE A 60 10.25 -4.75 2.91
N MET A 61 10.60 -3.49 2.67
CA MET A 61 10.72 -2.96 1.30
C MET A 61 11.89 -3.59 0.54
N LEU A 62 11.63 -3.90 -0.74
CA LEU A 62 12.57 -4.60 -1.61
C LEU A 62 13.15 -3.65 -2.68
N PRO A 63 14.45 -3.28 -2.62
CA PRO A 63 15.03 -2.32 -3.56
C PRO A 63 14.92 -2.73 -5.04
N ASN A 64 15.06 -4.02 -5.34
CA ASN A 64 14.99 -4.62 -6.69
C ASN A 64 13.58 -5.08 -7.07
N TYR A 65 12.53 -4.56 -6.42
CA TYR A 65 11.13 -4.97 -6.66
C TYR A 65 10.73 -4.99 -8.14
N LEU A 66 11.16 -4.03 -8.96
CA LEU A 66 10.82 -4.01 -10.39
C LEU A 66 11.32 -5.25 -11.14
N SER A 67 12.50 -5.77 -10.79
CA SER A 67 13.04 -6.99 -11.39
C SER A 67 12.24 -8.22 -10.99
N VAL A 68 11.83 -8.31 -9.72
CA VAL A 68 10.97 -9.40 -9.21
C VAL A 68 9.59 -9.35 -9.85
N LEU A 69 9.04 -8.15 -10.01
CA LEU A 69 7.74 -7.97 -10.64
C LEU A 69 7.75 -8.25 -12.13
N GLY A 70 8.88 -8.14 -12.84
CA GLY A 70 8.98 -8.45 -14.27
C GLY A 70 8.00 -7.69 -15.19
N GLY A 71 7.44 -6.55 -14.73
CA GLY A 71 6.38 -5.81 -15.44
C GLY A 71 4.96 -6.40 -15.31
N THR A 72 4.74 -7.32 -14.38
CA THR A 72 3.52 -8.15 -14.31
C THR A 72 2.33 -7.46 -13.63
N ILE A 73 2.52 -6.33 -12.93
CA ILE A 73 1.41 -5.62 -12.29
C ILE A 73 0.89 -4.52 -13.22
N GLY A 74 -0.23 -4.79 -13.90
CA GLY A 74 -0.97 -3.78 -14.67
C GLY A 74 -2.14 -3.18 -13.89
N THR A 75 -2.87 -4.00 -13.14
CA THR A 75 -4.10 -3.62 -12.43
C THR A 75 -4.14 -4.12 -10.98
N SER A 76 -4.98 -3.53 -10.14
CA SER A 76 -5.20 -4.03 -8.78
C SER A 76 -5.78 -5.45 -8.76
N HIS A 77 -6.62 -5.82 -9.73
CA HIS A 77 -7.16 -7.18 -9.83
C HIS A 77 -6.06 -8.21 -10.15
N GLU A 78 -5.12 -7.88 -11.04
CA GLU A 78 -3.94 -8.72 -11.30
C GLU A 78 -3.05 -8.85 -10.06
N ALA A 79 -2.80 -7.75 -9.37
CA ALA A 79 -2.04 -7.78 -8.13
C ALA A 79 -2.68 -8.71 -7.08
N LEU A 80 -4.00 -8.63 -6.87
CA LEU A 80 -4.71 -9.52 -5.95
C LEU A 80 -4.55 -10.99 -6.33
N ARG A 81 -4.72 -11.34 -7.62
CA ARG A 81 -4.53 -12.73 -8.08
C ARG A 81 -3.10 -13.24 -7.82
N ILE A 82 -2.09 -12.39 -8.02
CA ILE A 82 -0.70 -12.75 -7.74
C ILE A 82 -0.48 -12.94 -6.23
N ILE A 83 -1.02 -12.05 -5.39
CA ILE A 83 -0.94 -12.15 -3.93
C ILE A 83 -1.59 -13.44 -3.45
N GLU A 84 -2.79 -13.75 -3.92
CA GLU A 84 -3.54 -14.96 -3.51
C GLU A 84 -2.83 -16.26 -3.86
N GLY A 85 -2.17 -16.30 -5.04
CA GLY A 85 -1.51 -17.51 -5.54
C GLY A 85 -0.06 -17.70 -5.08
N THR A 86 0.58 -16.67 -4.54
CA THR A 86 2.00 -16.73 -4.16
C THR A 86 2.21 -17.17 -2.72
N HIS A 87 3.28 -17.94 -2.49
CA HIS A 87 3.87 -18.18 -1.17
C HIS A 87 5.30 -17.62 -1.08
N ASP A 88 5.70 -16.84 -2.08
CA ASP A 88 7.01 -16.21 -2.16
C ASP A 88 6.98 -14.87 -1.43
N LEU A 89 7.75 -14.79 -0.34
CA LEU A 89 7.93 -13.57 0.43
C LEU A 89 8.46 -12.43 -0.43
N GLU A 90 9.42 -12.69 -1.32
CA GLU A 90 10.03 -11.65 -2.18
C GLU A 90 8.98 -11.04 -3.11
N MET A 91 8.06 -11.85 -3.64
CA MET A 91 6.95 -11.37 -4.46
C MET A 91 6.01 -10.46 -3.65
N LEU A 92 5.63 -10.85 -2.43
CA LEU A 92 4.80 -10.01 -1.55
C LEU A 92 5.49 -8.68 -1.21
N GLN A 93 6.78 -8.73 -0.89
CA GLN A 93 7.61 -7.54 -0.63
C GLN A 93 7.69 -6.64 -1.86
N ALA A 94 7.83 -7.23 -3.05
CA ALA A 94 7.92 -6.49 -4.30
C ALA A 94 6.60 -5.75 -4.61
N ILE A 95 5.46 -6.43 -4.46
CA ILE A 95 4.13 -5.83 -4.65
C ILE A 95 3.88 -4.71 -3.63
N LEU A 96 4.19 -4.95 -2.35
CA LEU A 96 4.07 -3.92 -1.31
C LEU A 96 4.92 -2.69 -1.64
N THR A 97 6.18 -2.92 -2.00
CA THR A 97 7.13 -1.85 -2.35
C THR A 97 6.65 -1.05 -3.56
N TYR A 98 6.08 -1.73 -4.56
CA TYR A 98 5.49 -1.08 -5.73
C TYR A 98 4.43 -0.07 -5.31
N TYR A 99 3.39 -0.49 -4.58
CA TYR A 99 2.31 0.40 -4.19
C TYR A 99 2.77 1.53 -3.25
N VAL A 100 3.68 1.25 -2.32
CA VAL A 100 4.22 2.27 -1.41
C VAL A 100 5.01 3.33 -2.19
N ARG A 101 5.82 2.94 -3.17
CA ARG A 101 6.64 3.89 -3.95
C ARG A 101 5.88 4.58 -5.08
N GLN A 102 4.82 3.96 -5.59
CA GLN A 102 4.07 4.49 -6.72
C GLN A 102 3.38 5.83 -6.41
N GLU A 103 3.10 6.10 -5.13
CA GLU A 103 2.59 7.39 -4.65
C GLU A 103 3.43 8.59 -5.09
N ARG A 104 4.75 8.42 -5.26
CA ARG A 104 5.65 9.49 -5.71
C ARG A 104 5.33 10.01 -7.12
N PHE A 105 4.54 9.25 -7.87
CA PHE A 105 4.17 9.54 -9.26
C PHE A 105 2.69 9.86 -9.44
N CYS A 106 1.84 9.40 -8.53
CA CYS A 106 0.40 9.58 -8.63
C CYS A 106 -0.22 9.65 -7.23
N ASP A 107 -0.65 10.85 -6.84
CA ASP A 107 -1.39 11.06 -5.61
C ASP A 107 -2.62 10.14 -5.55
N GLY A 108 -2.91 9.64 -4.36
CA GLY A 108 -4.04 8.74 -4.11
C GLY A 108 -3.72 7.26 -4.30
N THR A 109 -2.51 6.89 -4.69
CA THR A 109 -2.14 5.49 -4.93
C THR A 109 -2.24 4.66 -3.65
N TRP A 110 -1.83 5.20 -2.50
CA TRP A 110 -1.98 4.49 -1.22
C TRP A 110 -3.44 4.23 -0.87
N ALA A 111 -4.32 5.23 -1.06
CA ALA A 111 -5.74 5.07 -0.78
C ALA A 111 -6.38 4.07 -1.75
N GLN A 112 -6.05 4.16 -3.04
CA GLN A 112 -6.52 3.18 -4.03
C GLN A 112 -6.09 1.75 -3.67
N ALA A 113 -4.85 1.56 -3.22
CA ALA A 113 -4.35 0.25 -2.79
C ALA A 113 -5.10 -0.26 -1.53
N ALA A 114 -5.41 0.63 -0.59
CA ALA A 114 -6.19 0.30 0.60
C ALA A 114 -7.65 -0.06 0.27
N GLU A 115 -8.31 0.76 -0.55
CA GLU A 115 -9.69 0.55 -1.03
C GLU A 115 -9.82 -0.75 -1.82
N ASN A 116 -8.85 -1.04 -2.70
CA ASN A 116 -8.79 -2.29 -3.48
C ASN A 116 -8.26 -3.48 -2.66
N LYS A 117 -8.14 -3.35 -1.34
CA LYS A 117 -7.73 -4.42 -0.39
C LYS A 117 -6.36 -5.04 -0.68
N ILE A 118 -5.48 -4.32 -1.38
CA ILE A 118 -4.12 -4.79 -1.70
C ILE A 118 -3.30 -4.95 -0.42
N PHE A 119 -3.25 -3.90 0.40
CA PHE A 119 -2.47 -3.96 1.65
C PHE A 119 -3.02 -5.03 2.59
N LEU A 120 -4.34 -5.14 2.73
CA LEU A 120 -4.96 -6.21 3.52
C LEU A 120 -4.54 -7.60 3.05
N SER A 121 -4.64 -7.86 1.74
CA SER A 121 -4.32 -9.17 1.16
C SER A 121 -2.85 -9.54 1.37
N ILE A 122 -1.93 -8.58 1.23
CA ILE A 122 -0.52 -8.78 1.53
C ILE A 122 -0.30 -9.11 3.00
N LEU A 123 -0.91 -8.36 3.93
CA LEU A 123 -0.75 -8.59 5.37
C LEU A 123 -1.28 -9.97 5.79
N LEU A 124 -2.43 -10.38 5.25
CA LEU A 124 -2.98 -11.71 5.50
C LEU A 124 -2.07 -12.81 4.96
N LYS A 125 -1.53 -12.65 3.74
CA LYS A 125 -0.56 -13.63 3.19
C LYS A 125 0.74 -13.68 3.96
N LEU A 126 1.28 -12.54 4.40
CA LEU A 126 2.48 -12.51 5.23
C LEU A 126 2.29 -13.29 6.55
N LYS A 127 1.08 -13.33 7.11
CA LYS A 127 0.78 -14.13 8.32
C LYS A 127 0.75 -15.64 8.08
N GLU A 128 0.48 -16.07 6.86
CA GLU A 128 0.49 -17.49 6.50
C GLU A 128 1.92 -18.03 6.31
N LEU A 129 2.88 -17.14 6.03
CA LEU A 129 4.27 -17.51 5.80
C LEU A 129 5.02 -17.74 7.13
N PRO A 130 5.93 -18.74 7.17
CA PRO A 130 6.85 -18.91 8.30
C PRO A 130 7.96 -17.84 8.19
N VAL A 131 7.68 -16.63 8.67
CA VAL A 131 8.61 -15.47 8.71
C VAL A 131 9.01 -15.09 10.12
#